data_AF-A0AA91PUY0-F1
#
_entry.id   AF-A0AA91PUY0-F1
#
_cell.length_a   1.000
_cell.length_b   1.000
_cell.length_c   1.000
_cell.angle_alpha   90.00
_cell.angle_beta   90.00
_cell.angle_gamma   90.00
#
_symmetry.space_group_name_H-M   'P 1'
#
loop_
_entity.id
_entity.type
_entity.pdbx_description
1 polymer ?
#
loop_
_entity_poly.entity_id
_entity_poly.type
_entity_poly.pdbx_seq_one_letter_code
_entity_poly.pdbx_strand_id
1 'polypeptide(L)'
;MSYLNNPFQKSLNFDYLFLSNRGINHFKDVKLLFQLNYSILILSGLVVFWLFYKKILLREQAKIVSHYLKIFWISFCLIALLFFEKSFVVFHELFFTNNDWIFNYETDPIILFLPESFFLACFVLIFLINFFTLSKIHLLFNKKDLV
;
A
#
# COMPACT_ATOMS: atom_id res chain seq x y z
N MET A 1 -6.19 12.24 -12.19
CA MET A 1 -5.61 11.95 -10.86
C MET A 1 -4.07 11.93 -10.89
N SER A 2 -3.43 13.08 -11.16
CA SER A 2 -1.96 13.20 -11.11
C SER A 2 -1.44 13.62 -9.74
N TYR A 3 -2.29 14.30 -8.94
CA TYR A 3 -1.90 14.96 -7.71
C TYR A 3 -1.18 14.06 -6.69
N LEU A 4 -1.74 12.88 -6.38
CA LEU A 4 -1.18 11.97 -5.39
C LEU A 4 0.18 11.40 -5.82
N ASN A 5 0.34 11.14 -7.11
CA ASN A 5 1.51 10.46 -7.66
C ASN A 5 2.65 11.43 -8.01
N ASN A 6 2.34 12.70 -8.29
CA ASN A 6 3.32 13.71 -8.68
C ASN A 6 3.76 14.58 -7.48
N PRO A 7 5.01 14.43 -6.98
CA PRO A 7 5.49 15.24 -5.85
C PRO A 7 5.49 16.74 -6.17
N PHE A 8 5.68 17.13 -7.42
CA PHE A 8 5.79 18.52 -7.84
C PHE A 8 4.43 19.23 -8.01
N GLN A 9 3.33 18.48 -8.08
CA GLN A 9 2.00 19.09 -8.20
C GLN A 9 1.52 19.65 -6.86
N LYS A 10 1.43 20.98 -6.74
CA LYS A 10 1.09 21.65 -5.47
C LYS A 10 -0.40 21.71 -5.17
N SER A 11 -1.25 21.85 -6.20
CA SER A 11 -2.69 22.03 -6.03
C SER A 11 -3.48 20.76 -6.38
N LEU A 12 -4.44 20.47 -5.51
CA LEU A 12 -5.50 19.49 -5.75
C LEU A 12 -6.67 20.23 -6.40
N ASN A 13 -6.94 19.91 -7.66
CA ASN A 13 -8.03 20.51 -8.43
C ASN A 13 -8.97 19.40 -8.89
N PHE A 14 -10.26 19.58 -8.64
CA PHE A 14 -11.32 18.76 -9.20
C PHE A 14 -12.17 19.62 -10.13
N ASP A 15 -12.48 19.09 -11.31
CA ASP A 15 -13.21 19.85 -12.33
C ASP A 15 -14.70 20.02 -11.99
N TYR A 16 -15.27 19.05 -11.27
CA TYR A 16 -16.72 18.96 -11.02
C TYR A 16 -17.09 18.74 -9.53
N LEU A 17 -16.09 18.67 -8.65
CA LEU A 17 -16.29 18.45 -7.21
C LEU A 17 -15.66 19.59 -6.43
N PHE A 18 -16.35 20.01 -5.38
CA PHE A 18 -15.79 20.90 -4.38
C PHE A 18 -15.31 20.06 -3.18
N LEU A 19 -14.36 20.62 -2.43
CA LEU A 19 -13.83 20.03 -1.22
C LEU A 19 -13.67 21.12 -0.18
N SER A 20 -13.97 20.79 1.07
CA SER A 20 -13.64 21.63 2.21
C SER A 20 -12.13 21.73 2.39
N ASN A 21 -11.69 22.71 3.19
CA ASN A 21 -10.28 22.82 3.57
C ASN A 21 -9.77 21.55 4.28
N ARG A 22 -10.63 20.88 5.06
CA ARG A 22 -10.32 19.60 5.71
C ARG A 22 -10.10 18.51 4.67
N GLY A 23 -11.02 18.38 3.72
CA GLY A 23 -10.88 17.45 2.59
C GLY A 23 -9.57 17.65 1.83
N ILE A 24 -9.25 18.88 1.48
CA ILE A 24 -7.98 19.23 0.82
C ILE A 24 -6.76 18.83 1.67
N ASN A 25 -6.80 19.07 2.97
CA ASN A 25 -5.71 18.71 3.88
C ASN A 25 -5.55 17.19 4.00
N HIS A 26 -6.65 16.44 4.12
CA HIS A 26 -6.59 14.98 4.12
C HIS A 26 -5.92 14.44 2.85
N PHE A 27 -6.27 14.97 1.67
CA PHE A 27 -5.61 14.56 0.42
C PHE A 27 -4.12 14.95 0.35
N LYS A 28 -3.69 16.02 1.03
CA LYS A 28 -2.26 16.34 1.19
C LYS A 28 -1.55 15.29 2.05
N ASP A 29 -2.16 14.88 3.16
CA ASP A 29 -1.60 13.85 4.03
C ASP A 29 -1.52 12.51 3.30
N VAL A 30 -2.58 12.12 2.57
CA VAL A 30 -2.59 10.93 1.72
C VAL A 30 -1.50 11.00 0.65
N LYS A 31 -1.26 12.17 0.04
CA LYS A 31 -0.15 12.35 -0.91
C LYS A 31 1.19 12.02 -0.27
N LEU A 32 1.44 12.43 0.98
CA LEU A 32 2.67 12.09 1.68
C LEU A 32 2.82 10.57 1.83
N LEU A 33 1.75 9.85 2.14
CA LEU A 33 1.78 8.37 2.21
C LEU A 33 2.11 7.72 0.86
N PHE A 34 1.59 8.25 -0.25
CA PHE A 34 1.95 7.78 -1.60
C PHE A 34 3.45 7.99 -1.89
N GLN A 35 3.99 9.16 -1.57
CA GLN A 35 5.41 9.46 -1.79
C GLN A 35 6.31 8.64 -0.86
N LEU A 36 5.87 8.39 0.38
CA LEU A 36 6.56 7.49 1.30
C LEU A 36 6.57 6.05 0.76
N ASN A 37 5.45 5.57 0.22
CA ASN A 37 5.37 4.25 -0.40
C ASN A 37 6.37 4.08 -1.55
N TYR A 38 6.45 5.05 -2.47
CA TYR A 38 7.44 5.01 -3.55
C TYR A 38 8.88 5.05 -3.03
N SER A 39 9.14 5.86 -1.99
CA SER A 39 10.46 5.94 -1.37
C SER A 39 10.87 4.61 -0.75
N ILE A 40 9.97 3.95 -0.01
CA ILE A 40 10.20 2.62 0.56
C ILE A 40 10.43 1.58 -0.55
N LEU A 41 9.65 1.63 -1.63
CA LEU A 41 9.82 0.73 -2.78
C LEU A 41 11.21 0.87 -3.40
N ILE A 42 11.66 2.10 -3.67
CA ILE A 42 12.98 2.35 -4.25
C ILE A 42 14.09 1.89 -3.28
N LEU A 43 14.03 2.28 -2.01
CA LEU A 43 15.05 1.96 -1.03
C LEU A 43 15.15 0.45 -0.79
N SER A 44 14.02 -0.24 -0.61
CA SER A 44 14.00 -1.70 -0.45
C SER A 44 14.52 -2.42 -1.69
N GLY A 45 14.17 -1.95 -2.89
CA GLY A 45 14.70 -2.46 -4.15
C GLY A 45 16.23 -2.31 -4.24
N LEU A 46 16.76 -1.15 -3.87
CA LEU A 46 18.21 -0.89 -3.84
C LEU A 46 18.94 -1.80 -2.84
N VAL A 47 18.37 -2.02 -1.65
CA VAL A 47 18.93 -2.93 -0.65
C VAL A 47 18.99 -4.36 -1.18
N VAL A 48 17.88 -4.85 -1.75
CA VAL A 48 17.82 -6.21 -2.33
C VAL A 48 18.81 -6.35 -3.48
N PHE A 49 18.90 -5.36 -4.37
CA PHE A 49 19.86 -5.34 -5.47
C PHE A 49 21.31 -5.38 -4.97
N TRP A 50 21.64 -4.58 -3.95
CA TRP A 50 22.98 -4.55 -3.36
C TRP A 50 23.35 -5.90 -2.71
N LEU A 51 22.43 -6.50 -1.95
CA LEU A 51 22.63 -7.83 -1.34
C LEU A 51 22.88 -8.91 -2.40
N PHE A 52 22.15 -8.83 -3.52
CA PHE A 52 22.32 -9.74 -4.65
C PHE A 52 23.68 -9.51 -5.35
N TYR A 53 24.04 -8.26 -5.64
CA TYR A 53 25.31 -7.89 -6.28
C TYR A 53 26.53 -8.34 -5.44
N LYS A 54 26.45 -8.18 -4.12
CA LYS A 54 27.48 -8.65 -3.18
C LYS A 54 27.45 -10.16 -2.94
N LYS A 55 26.51 -10.89 -3.54
CA LYS A 55 26.29 -12.34 -3.34
C LYS A 55 26.14 -12.72 -1.85
N ILE A 56 25.66 -11.79 -1.02
CA ILE A 56 25.45 -12.00 0.41
C ILE A 56 24.24 -12.91 0.62
N LEU A 57 23.19 -12.69 -0.16
CA LEU A 57 21.96 -13.46 -0.08
C LEU A 57 22.16 -14.82 -0.76
N LEU A 58 22.41 -15.85 0.05
CA LEU A 58 22.46 -17.22 -0.43
C LEU A 58 21.06 -17.71 -0.81
N ARG A 59 20.97 -18.59 -1.81
CA ARG A 59 19.70 -19.17 -2.27
C ARG A 59 18.88 -19.78 -1.13
N GLU A 60 19.52 -20.51 -0.22
CA GLU A 60 18.86 -21.11 0.94
C GLU A 60 18.29 -20.05 1.90
N GLN A 61 19.01 -18.95 2.12
CA GLN A 61 18.50 -17.84 2.92
C GLN A 61 17.31 -17.16 2.24
N ALA A 62 17.36 -16.95 0.93
CA ALA A 62 16.24 -16.40 0.16
C ALA A 62 14.99 -17.29 0.19
N LYS A 63 15.16 -18.62 0.15
CA LYS A 63 14.05 -19.59 0.33
C LYS A 63 13.38 -19.41 1.69
N ILE A 64 14.18 -19.38 2.76
CA ILE A 64 13.67 -19.25 4.14
C ILE A 64 12.95 -17.91 4.31
N VAL A 65 13.60 -16.80 3.91
CA VAL A 65 13.02 -15.46 4.01
C VAL A 65 11.72 -15.35 3.21
N SER A 66 11.69 -15.83 1.96
CA SER A 66 10.49 -15.79 1.13
C SER A 66 9.33 -16.62 1.71
N HIS A 67 9.62 -17.74 2.38
CA HIS A 67 8.61 -18.57 3.03
C HIS A 67 7.94 -17.83 4.19
N TYR A 68 8.73 -17.32 5.14
CA TYR A 68 8.20 -16.62 6.31
C TYR A 68 7.55 -15.29 5.94
N LEU A 69 8.11 -14.53 4.99
CA LEU A 69 7.50 -13.30 4.50
C LEU A 69 6.12 -13.56 3.88
N LYS A 70 5.99 -14.63 3.09
CA LYS A 70 4.71 -15.03 2.51
C LYS A 70 3.68 -15.39 3.58
N ILE A 71 4.05 -16.20 4.57
CA ILE A 71 3.14 -16.59 5.66
C ILE A 71 2.71 -15.35 6.45
N PHE A 72 3.66 -14.52 6.88
CA PHE A 72 3.38 -13.29 7.61
C PHE A 72 2.42 -12.38 6.83
N TRP A 73 2.71 -12.13 5.55
CA TRP A 73 1.88 -11.27 4.70
C TRP A 73 0.45 -11.82 4.55
N ILE A 74 0.30 -13.11 4.30
CA ILE A 74 -1.02 -13.75 4.17
C ILE A 74 -1.79 -13.63 5.48
N SER A 75 -1.19 -13.99 6.60
CA SER A 75 -1.85 -13.91 7.91
C SER A 75 -2.27 -12.48 8.25
N PHE A 76 -1.39 -11.50 8.02
CA PHE A 76 -1.69 -10.09 8.24
C PHE A 76 -2.85 -9.61 7.37
N CYS A 77 -2.81 -9.88 6.07
CA CYS A 77 -3.87 -9.46 5.16
C CYS A 77 -5.20 -10.15 5.44
N LEU A 78 -5.20 -11.42 5.84
CA LEU A 78 -6.43 -12.13 6.22
C LEU A 78 -7.07 -11.54 7.47
N ILE A 79 -6.29 -11.20 8.49
CA ILE A 79 -6.80 -10.52 9.69
C ILE A 79 -7.39 -9.16 9.32
N ALA A 80 -6.66 -8.36 8.54
CA ALA A 80 -7.15 -7.05 8.10
C ALA A 80 -8.42 -7.17 7.24
N LEU A 81 -8.54 -8.22 6.41
CA LEU A 81 -9.73 -8.47 5.59
C LEU A 81 -10.94 -8.86 6.44
N LEU A 82 -10.76 -9.73 7.43
CA LEU A 82 -11.83 -10.18 8.34
C LEU A 82 -12.38 -9.02 9.20
N PHE A 83 -11.55 -8.04 9.50
CA PHE A 83 -11.90 -6.88 10.30
C PHE A 83 -11.71 -5.57 9.51
N PHE A 84 -12.13 -5.56 8.24
CA PHE A 84 -11.79 -4.45 7.32
C PHE A 84 -12.27 -3.09 7.82
N GLU A 85 -13.53 -2.96 8.24
CA GLU A 85 -14.08 -1.71 8.82
C GLU A 85 -13.20 -1.15 9.94
N LYS A 86 -12.85 -2.00 10.90
CA LYS A 86 -11.97 -1.62 12.03
C LYS A 86 -10.56 -1.32 11.56
N SER A 87 -10.03 -2.11 10.64
CA SER A 87 -8.68 -1.92 10.09
C SER A 87 -8.58 -0.63 9.30
N PHE A 88 -9.65 -0.23 8.62
CA PHE A 88 -9.77 1.04 7.91
C PHE A 88 -9.71 2.21 8.89
N VAL A 89 -10.47 2.16 9.99
CA VAL A 89 -10.41 3.20 11.03
C VAL A 89 -9.04 3.25 11.70
N VAL A 90 -8.50 2.10 12.13
CA VAL A 90 -7.18 2.00 12.76
C VAL A 90 -6.07 2.52 11.84
N PHE A 91 -6.15 2.24 10.53
CA PHE A 91 -5.22 2.82 9.57
C PHE A 91 -5.26 4.36 9.61
N HIS A 92 -6.45 4.96 9.64
CA HIS A 92 -6.57 6.40 9.68
C HIS A 92 -6.04 6.99 11.00
N GLU A 93 -6.33 6.36 12.14
CA GLU A 93 -5.81 6.79 13.45
C GLU A 93 -4.29 6.66 13.57
N LEU A 94 -3.67 5.67 12.89
CA LEU A 94 -2.23 5.47 12.91
C LEU A 94 -1.49 6.48 12.03
N PHE A 95 -2.04 6.83 10.87
CA PHE A 95 -1.35 7.66 9.88
C PHE A 95 -1.77 9.13 9.88
N PHE A 96 -2.92 9.48 10.47
CA PHE A 96 -3.41 10.85 10.55
C PHE A 96 -3.62 11.25 12.01
N THR A 97 -3.02 12.36 12.41
CA THR A 97 -3.14 12.92 13.78
C THR A 97 -4.33 13.86 13.94
N ASN A 98 -5.15 13.99 12.90
CA ASN A 98 -6.29 14.89 12.80
C ASN A 98 -7.54 14.11 12.36
N ASN A 99 -8.70 14.78 12.36
CA ASN A 99 -9.98 14.21 11.93
C ASN A 99 -10.38 14.64 10.51
N ASP A 100 -9.42 15.09 9.69
CA ASP A 100 -9.73 15.60 8.34
C ASP A 100 -10.20 14.49 7.40
N TRP A 101 -9.95 13.22 7.74
CA TRP A 101 -10.45 12.03 7.02
C TRP A 101 -11.94 11.75 7.23
N ILE A 102 -12.60 12.44 8.18
CA ILE A 102 -14.05 12.31 8.41
C ILE A 102 -14.79 13.33 7.53
N PHE A 103 -15.20 12.87 6.35
CA PHE A 103 -15.87 13.71 5.35
C PHE A 103 -17.37 13.88 5.62
N ASN A 104 -17.90 15.05 5.26
CA ASN A 104 -19.34 15.30 5.16
C ASN A 104 -19.72 15.31 3.67
N TYR A 105 -20.72 14.52 3.26
CA TYR A 105 -21.14 14.43 1.86
C TYR A 105 -21.57 15.78 1.26
N GLU A 106 -22.03 16.72 2.09
CA GLU A 106 -22.46 18.06 1.64
C GLU A 106 -21.30 18.98 1.31
N THR A 107 -20.13 18.80 1.94
CA THR A 107 -18.93 19.65 1.75
C THR A 107 -17.81 18.93 1.00
N ASP A 108 -17.81 17.61 1.03
CA ASP A 108 -16.78 16.72 0.50
C ASP A 108 -17.44 15.53 -0.23
N PRO A 109 -18.19 15.78 -1.33
CA PRO A 109 -18.92 14.75 -2.08
C PRO A 109 -18.04 13.62 -2.63
N ILE A 110 -16.71 13.78 -2.61
CA ILE A 110 -15.75 12.75 -2.99
C ILE A 110 -15.93 11.45 -2.21
N ILE A 111 -16.46 11.49 -0.98
CA ILE A 111 -16.73 10.28 -0.17
C ILE A 111 -17.69 9.31 -0.87
N LEU A 112 -18.57 9.82 -1.72
CA LEU A 112 -19.51 9.02 -2.51
C LEU A 112 -18.81 8.21 -3.61
N PHE A 113 -17.65 8.69 -4.08
CA PHE A 113 -16.84 8.02 -5.10
C PHE A 113 -15.76 7.13 -4.50
N LEU A 114 -15.33 7.43 -3.27
CA LEU A 114 -14.34 6.66 -2.52
C LEU A 114 -14.97 6.08 -1.23
N PRO A 115 -16.06 5.30 -1.33
CA PRO A 115 -16.63 4.65 -0.16
C PRO A 115 -15.69 3.55 0.36
N GLU A 116 -15.95 3.09 1.57
CA GLU A 116 -15.19 1.98 2.17
C GLU A 116 -15.13 0.73 1.27
N SER A 117 -16.23 0.40 0.60
CA SER A 117 -16.30 -0.75 -0.32
C SER A 117 -15.33 -0.64 -1.52
N PHE A 118 -15.05 0.58 -1.98
CA PHE A 118 -14.03 0.81 -3.00
C PHE A 118 -12.64 0.46 -2.45
N PHE A 119 -12.32 0.89 -1.23
CA PHE A 119 -11.05 0.57 -0.59
C PHE A 119 -10.91 -0.92 -0.27
N LEU A 120 -12.00 -1.60 0.09
CA LEU A 120 -12.02 -3.05 0.27
C LEU A 120 -11.66 -3.75 -1.05
N ALA A 121 -12.25 -3.33 -2.17
CA ALA A 121 -11.92 -3.88 -3.48
C ALA A 121 -10.44 -3.66 -3.85
N CYS A 122 -9.91 -2.45 -3.60
CA CYS A 122 -8.49 -2.16 -3.77
C CYS A 122 -7.61 -3.04 -2.87
N PHE A 123 -7.99 -3.24 -1.61
CA PHE A 123 -7.27 -4.08 -0.67
C PHE A 123 -7.21 -5.54 -1.12
N VAL A 124 -8.35 -6.10 -1.58
CA VAL A 124 -8.41 -7.45 -2.15
C VAL A 124 -7.52 -7.57 -3.38
N LEU A 125 -7.54 -6.59 -4.28
CA LEU A 125 -6.68 -6.57 -5.46
C LEU A 125 -5.19 -6.58 -5.08
N ILE A 126 -4.78 -5.72 -4.15
CA ILE A 126 -3.41 -5.66 -3.64
C ILE A 126 -3.02 -7.00 -2.99
N PHE A 127 -3.91 -7.58 -2.19
CA PHE A 127 -3.69 -8.88 -1.56
C PHE A 127 -3.42 -9.98 -2.60
N LEU A 128 -4.27 -10.09 -3.63
CA LEU A 128 -4.12 -11.11 -4.68
C LEU A 128 -2.81 -10.92 -5.46
N ILE A 129 -2.50 -9.70 -5.89
CA ILE A 129 -1.26 -9.40 -6.63
C ILE A 129 -0.04 -9.81 -5.80
N ASN A 130 0.00 -9.43 -4.52
CA ASN A 130 1.12 -9.78 -3.63
C ASN A 130 1.18 -11.28 -3.34
N PHE A 131 0.04 -11.94 -3.13
CA PHE A 131 -0.05 -13.39 -2.93
C PHE A 131 0.57 -14.15 -4.11
N PHE A 132 0.18 -13.82 -5.34
CA PHE A 132 0.74 -14.45 -6.54
C PHE A 132 2.22 -14.13 -6.73
N THR A 133 2.63 -12.89 -6.45
CA THR A 133 4.03 -12.46 -6.58
C THR A 133 4.93 -13.19 -5.59
N LEU A 134 4.58 -13.20 -4.30
CA LEU A 134 5.32 -13.90 -3.26
C LEU A 134 5.34 -15.42 -3.49
N SER A 135 4.24 -15.98 -3.99
CA SER A 135 4.18 -17.40 -4.36
C SER A 135 5.13 -17.73 -5.51
N LYS A 136 5.17 -16.90 -6.57
CA LYS A 136 6.14 -17.06 -7.66
C LYS A 136 7.59 -16.94 -7.18
N ILE A 137 7.90 -15.95 -6.36
CA ILE A 137 9.24 -15.75 -5.78
C ILE A 137 9.66 -16.98 -4.96
N HIS A 138 8.78 -17.45 -4.07
CA HIS A 138 9.04 -18.64 -3.26
C HIS A 138 9.28 -19.89 -4.13
N LEU A 139 8.49 -20.09 -5.19
CA LEU A 139 8.67 -21.19 -6.14
C LEU A 139 9.99 -21.07 -6.91
N LEU A 140 10.37 -19.87 -7.38
CA LEU A 140 11.64 -19.65 -8.09
C LEU A 140 12.84 -20.06 -7.23
N PHE A 141 12.82 -19.70 -5.94
CA PHE A 141 13.89 -20.10 -5.05
C PHE A 141 13.85 -21.60 -4.71
N ASN A 142 12.68 -22.24 -4.68
CA ASN A 142 12.52 -23.64 -4.31
C ASN A 142 12.66 -24.66 -5.47
N LYS A 143 12.60 -24.24 -6.73
CA LYS A 143 12.89 -25.14 -7.87
C LYS A 143 14.29 -25.71 -7.72
N LYS A 144 14.45 -27.03 -7.58
CA LYS A 144 15.78 -27.65 -7.69
C LYS A 144 16.30 -27.38 -9.10
N ASP A 145 17.57 -26.99 -9.24
CA ASP A 145 18.20 -27.00 -10.55
C ASP A 145 18.19 -28.46 -11.00
N LEU A 146 17.38 -28.76 -12.02
CA LEU A 146 17.42 -30.05 -12.69
C LEU A 146 18.74 -30.09 -13.47
N VAL A 147 19.80 -30.50 -12.80
CA VAL A 147 21.07 -30.89 -13.42
C VAL A 147 21.21 -32.39 -13.22
#